data_AF-A0ABD5KBL0-F1
#
_entry.id   AF-A0ABD5KBL0-F1
#
_cell.length_a   1.000
_cell.length_b   1.000
_cell.length_c   1.000
_cell.angle_alpha   90.00
_cell.angle_beta   90.00
_cell.angle_gamma   90.00
#
_symmetry.space_group_name_H-M   'P 1'
#
loop_
_entity.id
_entity.type
_entity.pdbx_description
1 polymer ?
#
loop_
_entity_poly.entity_id
_entity_poly.type
_entity_poly.pdbx_seq_one_letter_code
_entity_poly.pdbx_strand_id
1 'polypeptide(L)'
;MKCISVYTDNFEAFSDIFEQIVEQEMAENEEKEVEGITVSHSGDVPEHYLERMSVKPEVVVMRDKGRDITILQHGQVFEILLPSMENAVS
;
A
#
# COMPACT_ATOMS: atom_id res chain seq x y z
N MET A 1 9.29 -2.07 -5.71
CA MET A 1 8.36 -2.42 -4.60
C MET A 1 6.98 -2.21 -5.16
N LYS A 2 6.11 -3.21 -5.08
CA LYS A 2 4.75 -3.05 -5.59
C LYS A 2 3.99 -2.06 -4.70
N CYS A 3 3.29 -1.12 -5.31
CA CYS A 3 2.49 -0.12 -4.62
C CYS A 3 1.02 -0.28 -4.98
N ILE A 4 0.18 -0.41 -3.96
CA ILE A 4 -1.28 -0.42 -4.09
C ILE A 4 -1.83 0.80 -3.37
N SER A 5 -2.53 1.65 -4.10
CA SER A 5 -3.19 2.85 -3.57
C SER A 5 -4.65 2.56 -3.26
N VAL A 6 -5.07 2.87 -2.04
CA VAL A 6 -6.44 2.70 -1.53
C VAL A 6 -7.00 4.08 -1.20
N TYR A 7 -8.03 4.52 -1.93
CA TYR A 7 -8.60 5.85 -1.80
C TYR A 7 -9.69 5.87 -0.74
N THR A 8 -9.28 6.04 0.52
CA THR A 8 -10.16 6.17 1.69
C THR A 8 -9.50 7.02 2.77
N ASP A 9 -10.31 7.77 3.52
CA ASP A 9 -9.88 8.48 4.74
C ASP A 9 -10.26 7.74 6.02
N ASN A 10 -11.01 6.63 5.89
CA ASN A 10 -11.46 5.83 7.01
C ASN A 10 -10.50 4.66 7.26
N PHE A 11 -9.77 4.74 8.38
CA PHE A 11 -8.84 3.71 8.82
C PHE A 11 -9.51 2.36 9.12
N GLU A 12 -10.73 2.36 9.67
CA GLU A 12 -11.46 1.13 9.99
C GLU A 12 -11.80 0.38 8.70
N ALA A 13 -12.39 1.09 7.73
CA ALA A 13 -12.72 0.51 6.44
C ALA A 13 -11.47 0.03 5.67
N PHE A 14 -10.36 0.77 5.74
CA PHE A 14 -9.07 0.30 5.21
C PHE A 14 -8.62 -1.00 5.88
N SER A 15 -8.67 -1.06 7.22
CA SER A 15 -8.25 -2.24 7.98
C SER A 15 -9.11 -3.47 7.67
N ASP A 16 -10.39 -3.28 7.37
CA ASP A 16 -11.32 -4.35 7.01
C ASP A 16 -10.97 -4.96 5.64
N ILE A 17 -10.66 -4.13 4.64
CA ILE A 17 -10.32 -4.59 3.29
C ILE A 17 -8.83 -4.90 3.09
N PHE A 18 -7.95 -4.52 4.03
CA PHE A 18 -6.50 -4.66 3.90
C PHE A 18 -6.07 -6.10 3.62
N GLU A 19 -6.56 -7.06 4.41
CA GLU A 19 -6.25 -8.48 4.22
C GLU A 19 -6.72 -8.96 2.85
N GLN A 20 -7.92 -8.55 2.42
CA GLN A 20 -8.45 -8.89 1.10
C GLN A 20 -7.57 -8.34 -0.03
N ILE A 21 -7.11 -7.08 0.07
CA ILE A 21 -6.24 -6.46 -0.94
C ILE A 21 -4.89 -7.17 -1.02
N VAL A 22 -4.30 -7.54 0.12
CA VAL A 22 -2.99 -8.19 0.18
C VAL A 22 -3.07 -9.62 -0.37
N GLU A 23 -4.17 -10.33 -0.15
CA GLU A 23 -4.40 -11.67 -0.71
C GLU A 23 -4.83 -11.65 -2.18
N GLN A 24 -5.41 -10.55 -2.64
CA GLN A 24 -5.92 -10.42 -4.00
C GLN A 24 -4.81 -10.11 -4.99
N GLU A 25 -4.70 -10.93 -6.03
CA GLU A 25 -3.86 -10.60 -7.18
C GLU A 25 -4.54 -9.50 -8.01
N MET A 26 -3.86 -8.35 -8.11
CA MET A 26 -4.20 -7.27 -9.03
C MET A 26 -3.12 -7.15 -10.11
N ALA A 27 -3.53 -6.93 -11.35
CA ALA A 27 -2.61 -6.64 -12.44
C ALA A 27 -2.05 -5.21 -12.29
N GLU A 28 -0.89 -4.97 -12.89
CA GLU A 28 -0.29 -3.64 -12.89
C GLU A 28 -1.20 -2.64 -13.63
N ASN A 29 -1.40 -1.45 -13.05
CA ASN A 29 -2.31 -0.41 -13.56
C ASN A 29 -3.79 -0.84 -13.58
N GLU A 30 -4.16 -1.89 -12.83
CA GLU A 30 -5.55 -2.26 -12.61
C GLU A 30 -6.17 -1.40 -11.49
N GLU A 31 -7.40 -0.95 -11.71
CA GLU A 31 -8.23 -0.30 -10.71
C GLU A 31 -9.49 -1.16 -10.47
N LYS A 32 -9.85 -1.31 -9.20
CA LYS A 32 -11.02 -2.05 -8.75
C LYS A 32 -11.73 -1.32 -7.63
N GLU A 33 -13.00 -1.64 -7.45
CA GLU A 33 -13.78 -1.22 -6.29
C GLU A 33 -13.92 -2.41 -5.33
N VAL A 34 -13.46 -2.25 -4.10
CA VAL A 34 -13.54 -3.24 -3.02
C VAL A 34 -14.37 -2.63 -1.90
N GLU A 35 -15.55 -3.21 -1.62
CA GLU A 35 -16.49 -2.69 -0.61
C GLU A 35 -16.86 -1.20 -0.78
N GLY A 36 -16.90 -0.70 -2.02
CA GLY A 36 -17.17 0.71 -2.32
C GLY A 36 -15.95 1.63 -2.21
N ILE A 37 -14.77 1.07 -1.93
CA ILE A 37 -13.49 1.79 -1.88
C ILE A 37 -12.71 1.52 -3.17
N THR A 38 -12.21 2.57 -3.79
CA THR A 38 -11.36 2.44 -4.98
C THR A 38 -9.96 2.00 -4.56
N VAL A 39 -9.49 0.90 -5.16
CA VAL A 39 -8.17 0.32 -5.01
C VAL A 39 -7.49 0.30 -6.36
N SER A 40 -6.27 0.81 -6.44
CA SER A 40 -5.50 0.93 -7.68
C SER A 40 -4.10 0.36 -7.50
N HIS A 41 -3.70 -0.57 -8.37
CA HIS A 41 -2.34 -1.07 -8.39
C HIS A 41 -1.45 -0.12 -9.19
N SER A 42 -0.78 0.80 -8.50
CA SER A 42 0.05 1.87 -9.09
C SER A 42 1.38 1.38 -9.69
N GLY A 43 1.67 0.09 -9.57
CA GLY A 43 2.86 -0.53 -10.17
C GLY A 43 4.04 -0.52 -9.22
N ASP A 44 5.25 -0.58 -9.77
CA ASP A 44 6.47 -0.54 -8.99
C ASP A 44 6.90 0.90 -8.66
N VAL A 45 7.09 1.16 -7.38
CA VAL A 45 7.70 2.41 -6.90
C VAL A 45 9.19 2.22 -6.61
N PRO A 46 10.01 3.28 -6.81
CA PRO A 46 11.44 3.24 -6.53
C PRO A 46 11.73 3.14 -5.02
N GLU A 47 12.90 2.60 -4.68
CA GLU A 47 13.32 2.36 -3.29
C GLU A 47 13.29 3.63 -2.41
N HIS A 48 13.76 4.75 -2.97
CA HIS A 48 13.78 6.05 -2.29
C HIS A 48 12.38 6.68 -2.11
N TYR A 49 11.31 6.09 -2.63
CA TYR A 49 9.95 6.61 -2.46
C TYR A 49 9.55 6.67 -0.98
N LEU A 50 9.79 5.58 -0.26
CA LEU A 50 9.50 5.49 1.17
C LEU A 50 10.31 6.51 1.99
N GLU A 51 11.58 6.71 1.66
CA GLU A 51 12.45 7.70 2.32
C GLU A 51 11.89 9.11 2.14
N ARG A 52 11.45 9.44 0.92
CA ARG A 52 10.86 10.76 0.61
C ARG A 52 9.51 10.98 1.28
N MET A 53 8.70 9.94 1.43
CA MET A 53 7.39 10.03 2.08
C MET A 53 7.52 10.08 3.61
N SER A 54 8.46 9.34 4.19
CA SER A 54 8.63 9.27 5.66
C SER A 54 9.15 10.56 6.31
N VAL A 55 9.77 11.46 5.54
CA VAL A 55 10.20 12.78 6.03
C VAL A 55 9.08 13.82 6.07
N LYS A 56 7.92 13.52 5.47
CA LYS A 56 6.79 14.45 5.41
C LYS A 56 5.97 14.36 6.71
N PRO A 57 5.74 15.48 7.42
CA PRO A 57 5.01 15.47 8.69
C PRO A 57 3.54 15.06 8.54
N GLU A 58 2.96 15.22 7.34
CA GLU A 58 1.59 14.83 7.03
C GLU A 58 1.42 13.34 6.69
N VAL A 59 2.52 12.59 6.60
CA VAL A 59 2.51 11.17 6.24
C VAL A 59 2.71 10.32 7.49
N VAL A 60 1.79 9.39 7.72
CA VAL A 60 1.94 8.37 8.75
C VAL A 60 2.51 7.10 8.10
N VAL A 61 3.60 6.60 8.66
CA VAL A 61 4.24 5.35 8.20
C VAL A 61 3.99 4.25 9.21
N MET A 62 3.34 3.17 8.76
CA MET A 62 3.13 1.96 9.53
C MET A 62 3.89 0.81 8.88
N ARG A 63 4.52 -0.06 9.67
CA ARG A 63 5.25 -1.23 9.15
C ARG A 63 4.77 -2.49 9.84
N ASP A 64 4.32 -3.45 9.05
CA ASP A 64 4.07 -4.80 9.53
C ASP A 64 5.36 -5.62 9.41
N LYS A 65 6.01 -5.84 10.56
CA LYS A 65 7.24 -6.63 10.65
C LYS A 65 7.03 -8.12 10.36
N GLY A 66 5.81 -8.63 10.47
CA GLY A 66 5.50 -10.04 10.23
C GLY A 66 5.50 -10.38 8.74
N ARG A 67 5.11 -9.43 7.89
CA ARG A 67 4.96 -9.60 6.43
C ARG A 67 5.89 -8.73 5.59
N ASP A 68 6.74 -7.93 6.25
CA ASP A 68 7.61 -6.92 5.63
C ASP A 68 6.84 -5.91 4.75
N ILE A 69 5.62 -5.58 5.15
CA ILE A 69 4.74 -4.64 4.44
C ILE A 69 4.88 -3.25 5.07
N THR A 70 4.96 -2.23 4.22
CA THR A 70 4.91 -0.84 4.68
C THR A 70 3.63 -0.18 4.20
N ILE A 71 2.91 0.48 5.09
CA ILE A 71 1.68 1.21 4.80
C ILE A 71 1.96 2.70 5.01
N LEU A 72 1.65 3.52 4.02
CA LEU A 72 1.73 4.96 4.07
C LEU A 72 0.32 5.54 4.08
N GLN A 73 -0.03 6.31 5.10
CA GLN A 73 -1.26 7.07 5.12
C GLN A 73 -0.93 8.54 4.88
N HIS A 74 -1.54 9.13 3.86
CA HIS A 74 -1.38 10.56 3.58
C HIS A 74 -2.71 11.17 3.09
N GLY A 75 -3.31 12.04 3.91
CA GLY A 75 -4.61 12.62 3.60
C GLY A 75 -5.71 11.55 3.53
N GLN A 76 -6.27 11.35 2.33
CA GLN A 76 -7.40 10.42 2.07
C GLN A 76 -6.96 9.21 1.24
N VAL A 77 -5.68 8.84 1.32
CA VAL A 77 -5.11 7.70 0.59
C VAL A 77 -4.23 6.89 1.52
N PHE A 78 -4.36 5.57 1.44
CA PHE A 78 -3.47 4.60 2.02
C PHE A 78 -2.70 3.89 0.91
N GLU A 79 -1.37 3.93 0.94
CA GLU A 79 -0.52 3.19 0.01
C GLU A 79 0.08 1.98 0.72
N ILE A 80 -0.12 0.79 0.16
CA ILE A 80 0.45 -0.46 0.61
C ILE A 80 1.67 -0.76 -0.26
N LEU A 81 2.84 -0.72 0.35
CA LEU A 81 4.11 -1.08 -0.25
C LEU A 81 4.43 -2.53 0.10
N LEU A 82 4.37 -3.38 -0.91
CA LEU A 82 4.73 -4.79 -0.82
C LEU A 82 6.17 -4.97 -1.35
N PRO A 83 7.03 -5.69 -0.61
CA PRO A 83 8.35 -6.04 -1.12
C PRO A 83 8.14 -6.95 -2.34
N SER A 84 8.77 -6.60 -3.46
CA SER A 84 8.81 -7.47 -4.62
C SER A 84 9.57 -8.74 -4.23
N MET A 85 8.98 -9.93 -4.43
CA MET A 85 9.58 -11.23 -4.10
C MET A 85 10.98 -11.48 -4.72
N GLU A 86 11.46 -10.60 -5.60
CA GLU A 86 12.84 -10.66 -6.14
C GLU A 86 13.96 -10.39 -5.12
N ASN A 87 13.67 -9.89 -3.92
CA ASN A 87 14.71 -9.67 -2.88
C ASN A 87 14.62 -10.60 -1.66
N ALA A 88 13.72 -11.60 -1.67
CA ALA A 88 13.65 -12.62 -0.62
C ALA A 88 14.57 -13.82 -0.94
N VAL A 89 15.79 -13.58 -1.39
CA VAL A 89 16.83 -14.62 -1.47
C VAL A 89 18.22 -14.00 -1.31
N SER A 90 18.83 -14.23 -0.15
CA SER A 90 20.28 -14.47 0.01
C SER A 90 20.52 -15.15 1.34
#